data_AF-A0A6A3BY98-F1
#
_entry.id   AF-A0A6A3BY98-F1
#
_cell.length_a   1.000
_cell.length_b   1.000
_cell.length_c   1.000
_cell.angle_alpha   90.00
_cell.angle_beta   90.00
_cell.angle_gamma   90.00
#
_symmetry.space_group_name_H-M   'P 1'
#
loop_
_entity.id
_entity.type
_entity.pdbx_description
1 polymer ?
#
loop_
_entity_poly.entity_id
_entity_poly.type
_entity_poly.pdbx_seq_one_letter_code
_entity_poly.pdbx_strand_id
1 'polypeptide(L)'
;MEPCSMWTACASKRAFRIGVLCAIPTPVAKVMAKRRKRTQNGPNEEHITINSRLCADLPTHGSSMAAEDATAYWTDYKVIENDWSLTKVGVYCSQFPEYAYKTFEWRNKYYWTAFCGPEIPKPQSRCGLCLKVSNTANGKSVTVRVLDTCTRPSLDLDYPAFSEIMDDKGRQDGHLTVNYEFVDCGDDPTIRLHHEL
;
A
#
# COMPACT_ATOMS: atom_id res chain seq x y z
N MET A 1 35.90 19.62 -35.05
CA MET A 1 37.31 19.51 -34.60
C MET A 1 37.32 18.60 -33.39
N GLU A 2 37.53 17.30 -33.64
CA GLU A 2 38.24 16.38 -32.73
C GLU A 2 39.75 16.53 -33.03
N PRO A 3 40.72 15.99 -32.24
CA PRO A 3 40.63 15.06 -31.11
C PRO A 3 41.29 15.67 -29.83
N CYS A 4 41.92 15.03 -28.82
CA CYS A 4 42.41 13.65 -28.64
C CYS A 4 42.71 13.28 -27.16
N SER A 5 43.01 11.99 -26.94
CA SER A 5 43.90 11.33 -25.94
C SER A 5 44.21 12.02 -24.59
N MET A 6 43.93 11.42 -23.41
CA MET A 6 44.37 10.11 -22.85
C MET A 6 45.88 9.98 -22.49
N TRP A 7 46.12 9.09 -21.51
CA TRP A 7 47.38 8.42 -21.11
C TRP A 7 48.35 9.13 -20.16
N THR A 8 48.48 8.59 -18.95
CA THR A 8 49.77 8.07 -18.46
C THR A 8 49.55 6.80 -17.63
N ALA A 9 50.31 5.75 -17.90
CA ALA A 9 50.32 4.50 -17.13
C ALA A 9 51.53 4.46 -16.18
N CYS A 10 51.50 3.57 -15.18
CA CYS A 10 52.72 3.13 -14.50
C CYS A 10 52.64 1.62 -14.22
N ALA A 11 53.77 0.91 -14.36
CA ALA A 11 53.84 -0.55 -14.35
C ALA A 11 55.01 -1.04 -13.49
N SER A 12 54.89 -2.20 -12.83
CA SER A 12 56.07 -2.99 -12.44
C SER A 12 55.83 -4.49 -12.16
N LYS A 13 56.29 -5.33 -13.11
CA LYS A 13 57.15 -6.52 -12.96
C LYS A 13 56.77 -7.70 -12.02
N ARG A 14 56.35 -8.80 -12.69
CA ARG A 14 56.93 -10.18 -12.70
C ARG A 14 57.50 -10.85 -11.42
N ALA A 15 57.06 -12.09 -11.19
CA ALA A 15 57.92 -13.27 -10.93
C ALA A 15 57.22 -14.59 -11.36
N PHE A 16 57.97 -15.67 -11.63
CA PHE A 16 57.47 -16.93 -12.24
C PHE A 16 58.37 -18.13 -11.84
N ARG A 17 57.81 -19.29 -11.44
CA ARG A 17 58.40 -20.67 -11.51
C ARG A 17 57.44 -21.73 -10.90
N ILE A 18 56.90 -22.70 -11.66
CA ILE A 18 57.41 -24.04 -12.08
C ILE A 18 57.23 -25.15 -11.02
N GLY A 19 56.62 -26.28 -11.45
CA GLY A 19 56.46 -27.55 -10.72
C GLY A 19 55.18 -28.30 -11.16
N VAL A 20 55.09 -28.86 -12.38
CA VAL A 20 55.45 -30.24 -12.80
C VAL A 20 54.44 -31.33 -12.35
N LEU A 21 54.08 -32.20 -13.30
CA LEU A 21 52.96 -33.15 -13.27
C LEU A 21 53.18 -34.40 -12.41
N CYS A 22 52.08 -35.03 -11.96
CA CYS A 22 51.79 -36.44 -12.29
C CYS A 22 50.29 -36.76 -12.10
N ALA A 23 49.73 -37.70 -12.88
CA ALA A 23 48.31 -38.08 -12.81
C ALA A 23 48.09 -39.58 -13.11
N ILE A 24 47.56 -40.35 -12.14
CA ILE A 24 47.01 -41.73 -12.31
C ILE A 24 45.97 -42.04 -11.18
N PRO A 25 45.11 -43.09 -11.25
CA PRO A 25 43.65 -42.85 -11.17
C PRO A 25 42.81 -43.80 -10.28
N THR A 26 41.48 -43.58 -10.28
CA THR A 26 40.38 -44.48 -9.82
C THR A 26 40.27 -44.76 -8.30
N PRO A 27 39.18 -45.39 -7.79
CA PRO A 27 37.85 -45.63 -8.36
C PRO A 27 36.67 -45.08 -7.52
N VAL A 28 35.46 -45.26 -8.06
CA VAL A 28 34.15 -44.93 -7.47
C VAL A 28 33.82 -45.73 -6.22
N ALA A 29 33.26 -45.08 -5.19
CA ALA A 29 32.38 -45.71 -4.20
C ALA A 29 31.12 -44.86 -3.96
N LYS A 30 30.00 -45.30 -4.54
CA LYS A 30 28.65 -45.02 -4.02
C LYS A 30 28.43 -45.83 -2.72
N VAL A 31 27.25 -45.66 -2.11
CA VAL A 31 26.66 -46.45 -1.00
C VAL A 31 26.90 -45.86 0.40
N MET A 32 25.89 -45.67 1.25
CA MET A 32 24.44 -45.49 1.03
C MET A 32 23.84 -44.74 2.22
N ALA A 33 22.64 -44.17 2.03
CA ALA A 33 21.86 -43.62 3.13
C ALA A 33 21.54 -44.67 4.20
N LYS A 34 21.74 -44.35 5.48
CA LYS A 34 21.07 -45.05 6.59
C LYS A 34 20.39 -44.08 7.55
N ARG A 35 19.15 -43.75 7.20
CA ARG A 35 18.18 -43.05 8.03
C ARG A 35 18.00 -43.82 9.35
N ARG A 36 18.38 -43.25 10.49
CA ARG A 36 17.84 -43.67 11.80
C ARG A 36 17.44 -42.46 12.63
N LYS A 37 16.16 -42.44 12.98
CA LYS A 37 15.53 -41.49 13.90
C LYS A 37 16.17 -41.65 15.28
N ARG A 38 16.32 -40.57 16.04
CA ARG A 38 15.32 -40.15 17.06
C ARG A 38 15.77 -38.86 17.74
N THR A 39 14.85 -37.91 17.83
CA THR A 39 14.97 -36.68 18.63
C THR A 39 15.09 -37.02 20.12
N GLN A 40 16.02 -36.36 20.82
CA GLN A 40 15.90 -36.01 22.23
C GLN A 40 16.34 -34.55 22.41
N ASN A 41 15.63 -33.83 23.27
CA ASN A 41 15.74 -32.39 23.44
C ASN A 41 16.63 -32.05 24.65
N GLY A 42 17.53 -31.07 24.48
CA GLY A 42 18.19 -30.33 25.57
C GLY A 42 19.27 -31.09 26.36
N PRO A 43 20.08 -30.36 27.17
CA PRO A 43 19.88 -28.99 27.64
C PRO A 43 20.95 -27.95 27.21
N ASN A 44 20.71 -26.72 27.67
CA ASN A 44 21.60 -25.59 28.00
C ASN A 44 22.80 -25.15 27.12
N GLU A 45 22.75 -23.84 26.78
CA GLU A 45 23.87 -22.88 26.61
C GLU A 45 24.88 -23.13 25.45
N GLU A 46 25.38 -22.13 24.72
CA GLU A 46 25.32 -20.66 24.82
C GLU A 46 25.56 -20.01 23.43
N HIS A 47 25.55 -18.66 23.35
CA HIS A 47 26.06 -17.85 22.22
C HIS A 47 25.45 -18.05 20.80
N ILE A 48 24.34 -17.34 20.53
CA ILE A 48 23.96 -16.99 19.15
C ILE A 48 24.69 -15.69 18.73
N THR A 49 25.81 -15.83 18.03
CA THR A 49 26.39 -14.74 17.25
C THR A 49 25.51 -14.49 16.03
N ILE A 50 24.64 -13.47 16.09
CA ILE A 50 23.77 -13.08 14.96
C ILE A 50 24.63 -12.47 13.86
N ASN A 51 25.08 -13.31 12.91
CA ASN A 51 25.88 -12.89 11.78
C ASN A 51 24.95 -12.28 10.71
N SER A 52 24.86 -10.95 10.68
CA SER A 52 23.89 -10.19 9.88
C SER A 52 24.24 -10.16 8.39
N ARG A 53 23.97 -11.26 7.67
CA ARG A 53 23.96 -11.29 6.19
C ARG A 53 22.87 -12.22 5.63
N LEU A 54 21.71 -11.64 5.34
CA LEU A 54 20.90 -11.97 4.16
C LEU A 54 19.84 -10.87 3.96
N CYS A 55 20.13 -9.86 3.15
CA CYS A 55 19.07 -9.09 2.49
C CYS A 55 18.82 -9.78 1.16
N ALA A 56 17.87 -10.72 1.15
CA ALA A 56 17.36 -11.32 -0.07
C ALA A 56 16.07 -10.60 -0.48
N ASP A 57 16.05 -10.20 -1.75
CA ASP A 57 14.97 -9.57 -2.51
C ASP A 57 13.55 -9.69 -1.91
N LEU A 58 13.01 -8.56 -1.45
CA LEU A 58 11.58 -8.43 -1.14
C LEU A 58 10.79 -8.36 -2.47
N PRO A 59 9.78 -9.23 -2.67
CA PRO A 59 8.82 -9.03 -3.74
C PRO A 59 8.05 -7.73 -3.49
N THR A 60 8.11 -6.79 -4.42
CA THR A 60 7.20 -5.63 -4.46
C THR A 60 5.81 -6.08 -4.91
N HIS A 61 5.15 -6.89 -4.09
CA HIS A 61 3.70 -6.99 -4.12
C HIS A 61 3.17 -5.81 -3.30
N GLY A 62 2.49 -4.89 -3.98
CA GLY A 62 1.81 -3.79 -3.30
C GLY A 62 0.69 -4.36 -2.46
N SER A 63 0.89 -4.43 -1.14
CA SER A 63 -0.18 -4.76 -0.20
C SER A 63 -1.24 -3.67 -0.31
N SER A 64 -2.39 -4.00 -0.91
CA SER A 64 -3.59 -3.20 -0.75
C SER A 64 -3.91 -3.16 0.75
N MET A 65 -3.94 -1.96 1.32
CA MET A 65 -4.47 -1.79 2.66
C MET A 65 -5.97 -2.07 2.59
N ALA A 66 -6.47 -2.84 3.54
CA ALA A 66 -7.86 -3.23 3.63
C ALA A 66 -8.20 -3.54 5.09
N ALA A 67 -9.47 -3.40 5.45
CA ALA A 67 -9.98 -3.84 6.75
C ALA A 67 -11.31 -4.57 6.58
N GLU A 68 -11.57 -5.48 7.53
CA GLU A 68 -12.78 -6.28 7.62
C GLU A 68 -13.60 -5.84 8.84
N ASP A 69 -14.92 -6.03 8.79
CA ASP A 69 -15.87 -5.73 9.87
C ASP A 69 -15.79 -4.32 10.46
N ALA A 70 -15.40 -3.33 9.65
CA ALA A 70 -15.35 -1.93 10.04
C ALA A 70 -16.76 -1.33 10.18
N THR A 71 -16.92 -0.35 11.06
CA THR A 71 -18.17 0.40 11.20
C THR A 71 -18.22 1.55 10.20
N ALA A 72 -19.26 1.61 9.37
CA ALA A 72 -19.59 2.78 8.57
C ALA A 72 -20.88 3.44 9.08
N TYR A 73 -20.79 4.70 9.50
CA TYR A 73 -21.95 5.57 9.72
C TYR A 73 -22.26 6.34 8.42
N TRP A 74 -23.21 7.27 8.50
CA TRP A 74 -23.50 8.23 7.44
C TRP A 74 -23.45 9.67 7.94
N THR A 75 -23.24 10.58 6.99
CA THR A 75 -23.39 12.03 7.15
C THR A 75 -24.06 12.58 5.88
N ASP A 76 -24.66 13.76 5.94
CA ASP A 76 -25.23 14.44 4.77
C ASP A 76 -24.35 15.64 4.41
N TYR A 77 -23.42 15.45 3.47
CA TYR A 77 -22.56 16.54 2.99
C TYR A 77 -23.30 17.52 2.07
N LYS A 78 -24.53 17.20 1.65
CA LYS A 78 -25.36 18.00 0.74
C LYS A 78 -24.59 18.41 -0.52
N VAL A 79 -23.83 17.47 -1.10
CA VAL A 79 -22.86 17.76 -2.17
C VAL A 79 -23.49 18.47 -3.38
N ILE A 80 -24.76 18.19 -3.71
CA ILE A 80 -25.49 18.88 -4.79
C ILE A 80 -25.78 20.34 -4.43
N GLU A 81 -26.32 20.61 -3.23
CA GLU A 81 -26.62 21.98 -2.75
C GLU A 81 -25.33 22.81 -2.64
N ASN A 82 -24.22 22.17 -2.27
CA ASN A 82 -22.91 22.79 -2.13
C ASN A 82 -22.07 22.82 -3.42
N ASP A 83 -22.62 22.46 -4.59
CA ASP A 83 -21.90 22.44 -5.88
C ASP A 83 -20.57 21.64 -5.79
N TRP A 84 -20.61 20.52 -5.06
CA TRP A 84 -19.51 19.63 -4.71
C TRP A 84 -18.29 20.36 -4.10
N SER A 85 -18.48 21.54 -3.51
CA SER A 85 -17.38 22.41 -3.08
C SER A 85 -16.87 22.02 -1.70
N LEU A 86 -15.65 21.47 -1.63
CA LEU A 86 -15.02 21.06 -0.38
C LEU A 86 -14.98 22.21 0.64
N THR A 87 -14.74 23.43 0.18
CA THR A 87 -14.64 24.64 1.02
C THR A 87 -16.00 25.17 1.49
N LYS A 88 -17.09 25.00 0.73
CA LYS A 88 -18.45 25.33 1.21
C LYS A 88 -18.94 24.34 2.27
N VAL A 89 -18.65 23.05 2.09
CA VAL A 89 -19.00 21.99 3.06
C VAL A 89 -18.10 22.08 4.30
N GLY A 90 -16.85 22.51 4.15
CA GLY A 90 -15.89 22.65 5.26
C GLY A 90 -15.19 21.35 5.65
N VAL A 91 -15.13 20.36 4.75
CA VAL A 91 -14.46 19.07 5.01
C VAL A 91 -12.96 19.25 5.26
N TYR A 92 -12.35 18.40 6.09
CA TYR A 92 -10.93 18.51 6.50
C TYR A 92 -9.95 18.70 5.33
N CYS A 93 -10.15 18.02 4.20
CA CYS A 93 -9.24 18.12 3.06
C CYS A 93 -9.33 19.47 2.31
N SER A 94 -10.33 20.31 2.59
CA SER A 94 -10.49 21.65 2.01
C SER A 94 -9.41 22.66 2.44
N GLN A 95 -8.68 22.38 3.54
CA GLN A 95 -7.60 23.24 4.01
C GLN A 95 -6.31 23.12 3.16
N PHE A 96 -6.21 22.12 2.28
CA PHE A 96 -5.05 21.93 1.40
C PHE A 96 -5.40 22.35 -0.04
N PRO A 97 -4.67 23.31 -0.63
CA PRO A 97 -4.94 23.80 -2.00
C PRO A 97 -4.98 22.69 -3.06
N GLU A 98 -4.22 21.61 -2.87
CA GLU A 98 -4.14 20.46 -3.79
C GLU A 98 -5.44 19.67 -3.94
N TYR A 99 -6.38 19.77 -2.98
CA TYR A 99 -7.73 19.21 -3.04
C TYR A 99 -8.81 20.30 -3.16
N ALA A 100 -8.64 21.44 -2.48
CA ALA A 100 -9.64 22.51 -2.43
C ALA A 100 -10.05 23.04 -3.82
N TYR A 101 -9.10 23.09 -4.75
CA TYR A 101 -9.28 23.65 -6.11
C TYR A 101 -9.33 22.58 -7.20
N LYS A 102 -9.66 21.33 -6.86
CA LYS A 102 -9.89 20.26 -7.85
C LYS A 102 -11.08 20.59 -8.77
N THR A 103 -11.02 20.11 -10.00
CA THR A 103 -12.10 20.28 -11.00
C THR A 103 -13.41 19.69 -10.50
N PHE A 104 -14.54 20.19 -11.02
CA PHE A 104 -15.86 19.64 -10.70
C PHE A 104 -15.95 18.13 -10.99
N GLU A 105 -15.40 17.70 -12.12
CA GLU A 105 -15.29 16.28 -12.51
C GLU A 105 -14.54 15.43 -11.47
N TRP A 106 -13.43 15.91 -10.92
CA TRP A 106 -12.71 15.18 -9.87
C TRP A 106 -13.52 15.10 -8.57
N ARG A 107 -14.21 16.20 -8.23
CA ARG A 107 -14.99 16.35 -7.00
C ARG A 107 -16.28 15.53 -7.02
N ASN A 108 -16.90 15.33 -8.19
CA ASN A 108 -18.18 14.62 -8.36
C ASN A 108 -18.06 13.17 -8.84
N LYS A 109 -16.86 12.70 -9.22
CA LYS A 109 -16.62 11.34 -9.74
C LYS A 109 -17.08 10.20 -8.83
N TYR A 110 -16.98 10.42 -7.52
CA TYR A 110 -17.33 9.48 -6.46
C TYR A 110 -18.01 10.23 -5.33
N TYR A 111 -18.90 9.54 -4.61
CA TYR A 111 -19.45 10.04 -3.35
C TYR A 111 -18.37 10.25 -2.29
N TRP A 112 -18.66 11.05 -1.28
CA TRP A 112 -17.68 11.48 -0.28
C TRP A 112 -17.72 10.59 0.98
N THR A 113 -16.63 10.58 1.73
CA THR A 113 -16.58 9.96 3.07
C THR A 113 -15.58 10.66 3.98
N ALA A 114 -15.86 10.66 5.28
CA ALA A 114 -14.83 10.77 6.30
C ALA A 114 -14.12 9.42 6.48
N PHE A 115 -12.85 9.41 6.87
CA PHE A 115 -12.12 8.16 7.13
C PHE A 115 -11.21 8.21 8.37
N CYS A 116 -11.36 7.21 9.23
CA CYS A 116 -10.65 7.09 10.51
C CYS A 116 -9.99 5.74 10.76
N GLY A 117 -9.83 4.90 9.74
CA GLY A 117 -9.12 3.64 9.87
C GLY A 117 -7.67 3.83 10.38
N PRO A 118 -7.15 2.87 11.16
CA PRO A 118 -5.83 2.93 11.77
C PRO A 118 -4.66 2.79 10.76
N GLU A 119 -4.93 2.34 9.54
CA GLU A 119 -3.93 1.97 8.51
C GLU A 119 -3.07 3.16 8.08
N ILE A 120 -3.65 4.37 8.10
CA ILE A 120 -2.97 5.62 7.74
C ILE A 120 -3.00 6.56 8.95
N PRO A 121 -1.93 6.63 9.78
CA PRO A 121 -1.93 7.42 11.02
C PRO A 121 -2.03 8.94 10.83
N LYS A 122 -1.60 9.47 9.67
CA LYS A 122 -1.62 10.91 9.37
C LYS A 122 -2.90 11.29 8.61
N PRO A 123 -3.81 12.12 9.16
CA PRO A 123 -5.08 12.42 8.50
C PRO A 123 -4.92 13.07 7.12
N GLN A 124 -3.97 14.00 6.94
CA GLN A 124 -3.65 14.60 5.65
C GLN A 124 -3.34 13.56 4.56
N SER A 125 -2.62 12.50 4.89
CA SER A 125 -2.23 11.45 3.93
C SER A 125 -3.40 10.57 3.48
N ARG A 126 -4.60 10.77 4.04
CA ARG A 126 -5.84 10.09 3.62
C ARG A 126 -6.58 10.85 2.51
N CYS A 127 -6.32 12.16 2.36
CA CYS A 127 -7.07 13.04 1.49
C CYS A 127 -6.99 12.62 0.01
N GLY A 128 -8.15 12.57 -0.64
CA GLY A 128 -8.29 12.24 -2.07
C GLY A 128 -8.20 10.76 -2.41
N LEU A 129 -7.82 9.88 -1.47
CA LEU A 129 -7.80 8.43 -1.66
C LEU A 129 -9.21 7.88 -1.91
N CYS A 130 -9.30 6.76 -2.62
CA CYS A 130 -10.56 6.07 -2.87
C CYS A 130 -10.63 4.74 -2.12
N LEU A 131 -11.83 4.44 -1.60
CA LEU A 131 -12.16 3.20 -0.92
C LEU A 131 -13.29 2.52 -1.67
N LYS A 132 -13.16 1.22 -1.96
CA LYS A 132 -14.31 0.38 -2.31
C LYS A 132 -14.85 -0.23 -1.04
N VAL A 133 -16.03 0.21 -0.62
CA VAL A 133 -16.70 -0.15 0.63
C VAL A 133 -17.79 -1.16 0.31
N SER A 134 -17.78 -2.32 0.98
CA SER A 134 -18.71 -3.43 0.71
C SER A 134 -19.43 -3.83 2.00
N ASN A 135 -20.76 -3.84 2.00
CA ASN A 135 -21.56 -4.25 3.15
C ASN A 135 -21.48 -5.79 3.32
N THR A 136 -21.09 -6.24 4.51
CA THR A 136 -20.87 -7.67 4.80
C THR A 136 -22.18 -8.49 4.83
N ALA A 137 -23.32 -7.85 5.09
CA ALA A 137 -24.62 -8.53 5.20
C ALA A 137 -25.31 -8.76 3.84
N ASN A 138 -25.07 -7.92 2.83
CA ASN A 138 -25.76 -7.99 1.53
C ASN A 138 -24.83 -8.04 0.30
N GLY A 139 -23.51 -7.90 0.47
CA GLY A 139 -22.53 -7.99 -0.60
C GLY A 139 -22.53 -6.82 -1.59
N LYS A 140 -23.37 -5.80 -1.41
CA LYS A 140 -23.34 -4.58 -2.24
C LYS A 140 -22.10 -3.75 -1.91
N SER A 141 -21.57 -3.07 -2.92
CA SER A 141 -20.40 -2.20 -2.77
C SER A 141 -20.55 -0.86 -3.48
N VAL A 142 -19.95 0.19 -2.90
CA VAL A 142 -19.85 1.54 -3.47
C VAL A 142 -18.39 2.01 -3.41
N THR A 143 -17.95 2.81 -4.38
CA THR A 143 -16.64 3.47 -4.35
C THR A 143 -16.81 4.92 -3.89
N VAL A 144 -16.07 5.30 -2.84
CA VAL A 144 -16.12 6.62 -2.20
C VAL A 144 -14.74 7.26 -2.16
N ARG A 145 -14.69 8.60 -2.14
CA ARG A 145 -13.46 9.38 -1.98
C ARG A 145 -13.36 9.95 -0.57
N VAL A 146 -12.22 9.72 0.08
CA VAL A 146 -11.90 10.25 1.40
C VAL A 146 -11.60 11.74 1.30
N LEU A 147 -12.46 12.56 1.88
CA LEU A 147 -12.33 14.03 1.86
C LEU A 147 -12.45 14.68 3.25
N ASP A 148 -12.78 13.89 4.27
CA ASP A 148 -12.96 14.40 5.62
C ASP A 148 -12.38 13.47 6.71
N THR A 149 -12.44 13.93 7.95
CA THR A 149 -12.02 13.20 9.15
C THR A 149 -13.15 13.11 10.16
N CYS A 150 -13.12 12.03 10.93
CA CYS A 150 -14.04 11.67 12.00
C CYS A 150 -13.26 11.49 13.32
N THR A 151 -13.94 11.13 14.41
CA THR A 151 -13.32 11.04 15.76
C THR A 151 -13.16 9.63 16.31
N ARG A 152 -13.76 8.62 15.66
CA ARG A 152 -13.72 7.20 16.05
C ARG A 152 -13.22 6.36 14.88
N PRO A 153 -12.60 5.18 15.08
CA PRO A 153 -12.22 4.29 13.99
C PRO A 153 -13.46 3.79 13.21
N SER A 154 -13.79 4.50 12.14
CA SER A 154 -14.97 4.29 11.31
C SER A 154 -14.82 4.97 9.94
N LEU A 155 -15.84 4.79 9.10
CA LEU A 155 -16.13 5.64 7.95
C LEU A 155 -17.42 6.42 8.25
N ASP A 156 -17.51 7.67 7.81
CA ASP A 156 -18.79 8.39 7.76
C ASP A 156 -19.09 8.68 6.28
N LEU A 157 -19.90 7.81 5.65
CA LEU A 157 -20.22 7.87 4.22
C LEU A 157 -21.21 9.01 3.95
N ASP A 158 -21.13 9.66 2.79
CA ASP A 158 -22.22 10.53 2.33
C ASP A 158 -23.53 9.72 2.22
N TYR A 159 -24.66 10.27 2.65
CA TYR A 159 -25.92 9.54 2.76
C TYR A 159 -26.35 8.83 1.46
N PRO A 160 -26.17 9.41 0.25
CA PRO A 160 -26.41 8.68 -1.00
C PRO A 160 -25.59 7.38 -1.10
N ALA A 161 -24.28 7.41 -0.83
CA ALA A 161 -23.43 6.21 -0.86
C ALA A 161 -23.83 5.18 0.20
N PHE A 162 -24.13 5.64 1.43
CA PHE A 162 -24.65 4.77 2.48
C PHE A 162 -25.94 4.08 2.02
N SER A 163 -26.85 4.81 1.37
CA SER A 163 -28.15 4.32 0.90
C SER A 163 -28.05 3.25 -0.20
N GLU A 164 -27.04 3.31 -1.08
CA GLU A 164 -26.83 2.30 -2.12
C GLU A 164 -26.57 0.91 -1.51
N ILE A 165 -25.70 0.85 -0.49
CA ILE A 165 -25.28 -0.38 0.18
C ILE A 165 -26.12 -0.74 1.42
N MET A 166 -27.03 0.13 1.87
CA MET A 166 -27.89 -0.06 3.05
C MET A 166 -28.73 -1.36 2.97
N ASP A 167 -28.87 -2.03 4.10
CA ASP A 167 -29.85 -3.10 4.36
C ASP A 167 -30.83 -2.70 5.48
N ASP A 168 -31.81 -3.56 5.77
CA ASP A 168 -32.85 -3.28 6.75
C ASP A 168 -32.33 -3.18 8.19
N LYS A 169 -31.22 -3.85 8.54
CA LYS A 169 -30.58 -3.72 9.86
C LYS A 169 -29.81 -2.41 9.94
N GLY A 170 -29.06 -2.03 8.91
CA GLY A 170 -28.37 -0.75 8.86
C GLY A 170 -29.29 0.47 8.92
N ARG A 171 -30.51 0.35 8.39
CA ARG A 171 -31.56 1.37 8.55
C ARG A 171 -32.03 1.51 10.00
N GLN A 172 -32.07 0.43 10.77
CA GLN A 172 -32.48 0.41 12.17
C GLN A 172 -31.35 0.87 13.10
N ASP A 173 -30.12 0.42 12.83
CA ASP A 173 -28.95 0.67 13.68
C ASP A 173 -28.24 2.00 13.37
N GLY A 174 -28.56 2.64 12.25
CA GLY A 174 -27.95 3.89 11.78
C GLY A 174 -26.50 3.75 11.28
N HIS A 175 -26.00 2.51 11.14
CA HIS A 175 -24.65 2.19 10.68
C HIS A 175 -24.60 0.82 10.01
N LEU A 176 -23.52 0.53 9.29
CA LEU A 176 -23.27 -0.74 8.61
C LEU A 176 -21.98 -1.38 9.13
N THR A 177 -21.93 -2.71 9.10
CA THR A 177 -20.68 -3.47 9.12
C THR A 177 -20.20 -3.63 7.69
N VAL A 178 -18.97 -3.18 7.40
CA VAL A 178 -18.42 -3.12 6.05
C VAL A 178 -16.99 -3.61 6.00
N ASN A 179 -16.62 -4.22 4.87
CA ASN A 179 -15.23 -4.38 4.49
C ASN A 179 -14.85 -3.21 3.58
N TYR A 180 -13.60 -2.75 3.63
CA TYR A 180 -13.10 -1.78 2.66
C TYR A 180 -11.69 -2.12 2.19
N GLU A 181 -11.42 -1.77 0.93
CA GLU A 181 -10.11 -1.85 0.30
C GLU A 181 -9.75 -0.48 -0.31
N PHE A 182 -8.48 -0.08 -0.18
CA PHE A 182 -7.97 1.08 -0.90
C PHE A 182 -7.83 0.74 -2.39
N VAL A 183 -8.45 1.56 -3.24
CA VAL A 183 -8.47 1.37 -4.70
C VAL A 183 -7.88 2.59 -5.41
N ASP A 184 -7.37 2.38 -6.63
CA ASP A 184 -7.04 3.48 -7.51
C ASP A 184 -8.32 4.24 -7.88
N CYS A 185 -8.29 5.56 -7.69
CA CYS A 185 -9.36 6.46 -8.12
C CYS A 185 -9.44 6.57 -9.65
N GLY A 186 -8.42 6.16 -10.40
CA GLY A 186 -8.32 6.36 -11.85
C GLY A 186 -8.35 7.84 -12.24
N ASP A 187 -7.82 8.72 -11.38
CA ASP A 187 -7.76 10.16 -11.62
C ASP A 187 -6.59 10.48 -12.54
N ASP A 188 -6.87 11.06 -13.71
CA ASP A 188 -5.83 11.38 -14.69
C ASP A 188 -4.89 12.48 -14.15
N PRO A 189 -3.57 12.24 -14.08
CA PRO A 189 -2.60 13.25 -13.60
C PRO A 189 -2.45 14.46 -14.54
N THR A 190 -2.88 14.37 -15.80
CA THR A 190 -2.62 15.39 -16.85
C THR A 190 -3.47 16.66 -16.74
N ILE A 191 -4.61 16.62 -16.02
CA ILE A 191 -5.52 17.78 -15.86
C ILE A 191 -4.85 18.96 -15.11
N ARG A 192 -3.66 18.76 -14.50
CA ARG A 192 -2.85 19.83 -13.91
C ARG A 192 -2.40 20.91 -14.90
N LEU A 193 -2.34 20.63 -16.21
CA LEU A 193 -1.71 21.53 -17.20
C LEU A 193 -2.66 22.56 -17.85
N HIS A 194 -3.97 22.49 -17.59
CA HIS A 194 -4.97 23.33 -18.29
C HIS A 194 -5.53 24.51 -17.49
N HIS A 195 -4.95 24.81 -16.32
CA HIS A 195 -5.44 25.88 -15.43
C HIS A 195 -4.34 26.88 -14.99
N GLU A 196 -3.22 26.92 -15.73
CA GLU A 196 -2.10 27.87 -15.57
C GLU A 196 -1.83 28.66 -16.88
N LEU A 197 -2.88 29.09 -17.58
CA LEU A 197 -2.84 30.00 -18.73
C LEU A 197 -3.85 31.13 -18.57
#